data_AF-A0A967WQA7-F1
#
_entry.id   AF-A0A967WQA7-F1
#
_cell.length_a   1.000
_cell.length_b   1.000
_cell.length_c   1.000
_cell.angle_alpha   90.00
_cell.angle_beta   90.00
_cell.angle_gamma   90.00
#
_symmetry.space_group_name_H-M   'P 1'
#
loop_
_entity.id
_entity.type
_entity.pdbx_description
1 polymer ?
#
loop_
_entity_poly.entity_id
_entity_poly.type
_entity_poly.pdbx_seq_one_letter_code
_entity_poly.pdbx_strand_id
1 'polypeptide(L)'
;MAAEARQQTMPVAGRFSLRMAWIIARRELSDTIRDWRILVPIVLLVIGFPWLMNWTAQTVIDFVQRRDAVIIGERLIPFLLMVVGFFPLSFSLVIALETFVGEKERRSI
;
A
#
# COMPACT_ATOMS: atom_id res chain seq x y z
N MET A 1 23.00 -54.07 29.33
CA MET A 1 21.96 -54.14 28.29
C MET A 1 21.30 -52.77 28.20
N ALA A 2 21.90 -51.87 27.41
CA ALA A 2 21.48 -50.49 27.24
C ALA A 2 21.00 -50.35 25.79
N ALA A 3 19.69 -50.38 25.59
CA ALA A 3 19.07 -50.19 24.30
C ALA A 3 17.88 -49.26 24.50
N GLU A 4 18.02 -48.01 24.05
CA GLU A 4 16.97 -47.20 23.45
C GLU A 4 17.58 -45.84 23.12
N ALA A 5 18.33 -45.83 22.02
CA ALA A 5 18.71 -44.61 21.34
C ALA A 5 17.44 -43.94 20.81
N ARG A 6 16.90 -42.97 21.54
CA ARG A 6 15.89 -42.04 21.03
C ARG A 6 16.52 -41.21 19.92
N GLN A 7 16.42 -41.70 18.69
CA GLN A 7 16.67 -40.93 17.48
C GLN A 7 15.65 -39.79 17.41
N GLN A 8 16.04 -38.63 17.92
CA GLN A 8 15.41 -37.37 17.58
C GLN A 8 15.65 -37.14 16.09
N THR A 9 14.61 -37.42 15.28
CA THR A 9 14.58 -37.04 13.88
C THR A 9 14.70 -35.52 13.79
N MET A 10 15.86 -35.04 13.36
CA MET A 10 16.05 -33.63 13.07
C MET A 10 15.01 -33.19 12.02
N PRO A 11 14.39 -32.00 12.17
CA PRO A 11 13.46 -31.51 11.16
C PRO A 11 14.23 -31.35 9.86
N VAL A 12 13.81 -32.11 8.84
CA VAL A 12 14.33 -32.00 7.48
C VAL A 12 14.17 -30.53 7.06
N ALA A 13 15.29 -29.84 6.89
CA ALA A 13 15.31 -28.47 6.39
C ALA A 13 14.58 -28.45 5.04
N GLY A 14 13.34 -27.98 5.07
CA GLY A 14 12.43 -27.99 3.94
C GLY A 14 13.06 -27.21 2.80
N ARG A 15 13.16 -27.84 1.63
CA ARG A 15 13.57 -27.17 0.39
C ARG A 15 12.56 -26.04 0.14
N PHE A 16 12.92 -24.80 0.48
CA PHE A 16 12.15 -23.62 0.09
C PHE A 16 12.09 -23.59 -1.43
N SER A 17 11.01 -24.14 -1.98
CA SER A 17 10.74 -24.07 -3.41
C SER A 17 10.13 -22.71 -3.70
N LEU A 18 10.61 -22.03 -4.75
CA LEU A 18 9.97 -20.81 -5.27
C LEU A 18 8.46 -21.01 -5.49
N ARG A 19 8.04 -22.24 -5.82
CA ARG A 19 6.64 -22.64 -5.94
C ARG A 19 5.88 -22.51 -4.62
N MET A 20 6.48 -22.91 -3.50
CA MET A 20 5.88 -22.80 -2.17
C MET A 20 5.76 -21.33 -1.74
N ALA A 21 6.82 -20.54 -1.94
CA ALA A 21 6.81 -19.11 -1.64
C ALA A 21 5.74 -18.35 -2.45
N TRP A 22 5.59 -18.67 -3.74
CA TRP A 22 4.54 -18.08 -4.58
C TRP A 22 3.12 -18.46 -4.15
N ILE A 23 2.89 -19.71 -3.72
CA ILE A 23 1.57 -20.14 -3.23
C ILE A 23 1.17 -19.35 -1.99
N ILE A 24 2.11 -19.15 -1.05
CA ILE A 24 1.88 -18.36 0.17
C ILE A 24 1.62 -16.89 -0.21
N ALA A 25 2.52 -16.28 -0.99
CA ALA A 25 2.38 -14.87 -1.40
C ALA A 25 1.05 -14.60 -2.13
N ARG A 26 0.62 -15.50 -3.01
CA ARG A 26 -0.67 -15.38 -3.71
C ARG A 26 -1.85 -15.45 -2.75
N ARG A 27 -1.77 -16.29 -1.72
CA ARG A 27 -2.83 -16.43 -0.72
C ARG A 27 -2.93 -15.15 0.11
N GLU A 28 -1.82 -14.68 0.68
CA GLU A 28 -1.78 -13.45 1.49
C GLU A 28 -2.21 -12.22 0.70
N LEU A 29 -1.82 -12.13 -0.58
CA LEU A 29 -2.25 -11.05 -1.46
C LEU A 29 -3.76 -11.08 -1.71
N SER A 30 -4.33 -12.27 -1.96
CA SER A 30 -5.77 -12.41 -2.17
C SER A 30 -6.57 -12.10 -0.91
N ASP A 31 -6.03 -12.45 0.26
CA ASP A 31 -6.65 -12.15 1.55
C ASP A 31 -6.61 -10.64 1.83
N THR A 32 -5.48 -9.97 1.52
CA THR A 32 -5.36 -8.50 1.60
C THR A 32 -6.35 -7.77 0.69
N ILE A 33 -6.52 -8.25 -0.56
CA ILE A 33 -7.46 -7.64 -1.52
C ILE A 33 -8.92 -7.83 -1.08
N ARG A 34 -9.23 -8.88 -0.32
CA ARG A 34 -10.57 -9.11 0.25
C ARG A 34 -10.86 -8.28 1.50
N ASP A 35 -9.86 -7.67 2.11
CA ASP A 35 -10.09 -6.76 3.22
C ASP A 35 -10.67 -5.44 2.69
N TRP A 36 -12.00 -5.32 2.79
CA TRP A 36 -12.71 -4.13 2.33
C TRP A 36 -12.23 -2.87 3.06
N ARG A 37 -11.79 -2.98 4.31
CA ARG A 37 -11.36 -1.83 5.13
C ARG A 37 -10.05 -1.24 4.60
N ILE A 38 -9.24 -2.06 3.94
CA ILE A 38 -8.00 -1.65 3.29
C ILE A 38 -8.28 -1.17 1.86
N LEU A 39 -9.07 -1.95 1.11
CA LEU A 39 -9.31 -1.67 -0.30
C LEU A 39 -10.15 -0.41 -0.52
N VAL A 40 -11.19 -0.18 0.30
CA VAL A 40 -12.09 0.98 0.15
C VAL A 40 -11.36 2.31 0.25
N PRO A 41 -10.55 2.61 1.29
CA PRO A 41 -9.84 3.89 1.35
C PRO A 41 -8.84 4.06 0.20
N ILE A 42 -8.14 3.01 -0.23
CA ILE A 42 -7.23 3.08 -1.38
C ILE A 42 -8.01 3.41 -2.65
N VAL A 43 -9.08 2.68 -2.96
CA VAL A 43 -9.87 2.88 -4.17
C VAL A 43 -10.54 4.25 -4.16
N LEU A 44 -11.06 4.67 -3.01
CA LEU A 44 -11.65 5.99 -2.83
C LEU A 44 -10.63 7.11 -3.07
N LEU A 45 -9.38 6.95 -2.59
CA LEU A 45 -8.32 7.91 -2.86
C LEU A 45 -7.88 7.86 -4.31
N VAL A 46 -7.63 6.70 -4.90
CA VAL A 46 -7.15 6.57 -6.29
C VAL A 46 -8.16 7.12 -7.30
N ILE A 47 -9.47 6.99 -7.04
CA ILE A 47 -10.52 7.42 -7.98
C ILE A 47 -11.11 8.77 -7.59
N GLY A 48 -11.46 8.93 -6.31
CA GLY A 48 -12.13 10.14 -5.81
C GLY A 48 -11.18 11.34 -5.73
N PHE A 49 -9.91 11.12 -5.38
CA PHE A 49 -8.96 12.21 -5.23
C PHE A 49 -8.62 12.90 -6.57
N PRO A 50 -8.31 12.19 -7.68
CA PRO A 50 -8.11 12.85 -8.97
C PRO A 50 -9.33 13.65 -9.43
N TRP A 51 -10.54 13.14 -9.18
CA TRP A 51 -11.77 13.85 -9.53
C TRP A 51 -11.90 15.18 -8.76
N LEU A 52 -11.68 15.15 -7.44
CA LEU A 52 -11.67 16.35 -6.59
C LEU A 52 -10.59 17.34 -7.02
N MET A 53 -9.41 16.84 -7.35
CA MET A 53 -8.26 17.65 -7.73
C MET A 53 -8.43 18.28 -9.11
N ASN A 54 -9.08 17.58 -10.05
CA ASN A 54 -9.44 18.15 -11.34
C ASN A 54 -10.41 19.33 -11.17
N TRP A 55 -11.43 19.19 -10.32
CA TRP A 55 -12.35 20.28 -10.01
C TRP A 55 -11.65 21.45 -9.32
N THR A 56 -10.75 21.16 -8.39
CA THR A 56 -9.93 22.16 -7.69
C THR A 56 -9.01 22.91 -8.66
N ALA A 57 -8.35 22.19 -9.57
CA ALA A 57 -7.46 22.77 -10.58
C ALA A 57 -8.20 23.76 -11.48
N GLN A 58 -9.41 23.40 -11.95
CA GLN A 58 -10.26 24.29 -12.75
C GLN A 58 -10.62 25.55 -11.96
N THR A 59 -11.07 25.39 -10.72
CA THR A 59 -11.42 26.51 -9.84
C THR A 59 -10.23 27.46 -9.61
N VAL A 60 -9.03 26.91 -9.40
CA VAL A 60 -7.80 27.67 -9.23
C VAL A 60 -7.42 28.42 -10.50
N ILE A 61 -7.49 27.76 -11.66
CA ILE A 61 -7.21 28.39 -12.96
C ILE A 61 -8.15 29.57 -13.20
N ASP A 62 -9.46 29.36 -13.03
CA ASP A 62 -10.47 30.41 -13.18
C ASP A 62 -10.25 31.56 -12.18
N PHE A 63 -9.84 31.26 -10.95
CA PHE A 63 -9.51 32.26 -9.94
C PHE A 63 -8.30 33.10 -10.36
N VAL A 64 -7.23 32.46 -10.83
CA VAL A 64 -5.97 33.07 -11.21
C VAL A 64 -6.12 33.96 -12.44
N GLN A 65 -6.84 33.49 -13.45
CA GLN A 65 -7.13 34.25 -14.67
C GLN A 65 -7.89 35.56 -14.40
N ARG A 66 -8.75 35.58 -13.38
CA ARG A 66 -9.55 36.77 -13.02
C ARG A 66 -8.82 37.82 -12.18
N ARG A 67 -7.66 37.49 -11.58
CA ARG A 67 -6.94 38.37 -10.64
C ARG A 67 -5.50 38.69 -11.08
N ASP A 68 -5.13 38.42 -12.34
CA ASP A 68 -3.75 38.56 -12.85
C ASP A 68 -2.68 37.86 -11.98
N ALA A 69 -3.08 36.81 -11.28
CA ALA A 69 -2.25 36.10 -10.31
C ALA A 69 -1.48 34.93 -10.95
N VAL A 70 -0.96 35.12 -12.18
CA VAL A 70 -0.46 34.06 -13.07
C VAL A 70 0.59 33.17 -12.41
N ILE A 71 1.48 33.77 -11.62
CA ILE A 71 2.58 33.09 -10.91
C ILE A 71 2.08 32.03 -9.92
N ILE A 72 0.91 32.24 -9.32
CA ILE A 72 0.32 31.31 -8.35
C ILE A 72 -0.22 30.07 -9.08
N GLY A 73 -0.85 30.24 -10.24
CA GLY A 73 -1.38 29.15 -11.06
C GLY A 73 -0.29 28.23 -11.61
N GLU A 74 0.81 28.80 -12.10
CA GLU A 74 1.95 28.06 -12.67
C GLU A 74 2.61 27.10 -11.66
N ARG A 75 2.57 27.42 -10.36
CA ARG A 75 3.14 26.58 -9.30
C ARG A 75 2.11 25.64 -8.70
N LEU A 76 0.84 26.06 -8.61
CA LEU A 76 -0.21 25.22 -8.06
C LEU A 76 -0.48 24.00 -8.93
N ILE A 77 -0.54 24.12 -10.26
CA ILE A 77 -0.87 22.97 -11.12
C ILE A 77 0.14 21.80 -10.95
N PRO A 78 1.47 22.01 -11.06
CA PRO A 78 2.44 20.95 -10.79
C PRO A 78 2.34 20.40 -9.36
N PHE A 79 2.07 21.26 -8.38
CA PHE A 79 1.89 20.83 -7.00
C PHE A 79 0.65 19.93 -6.84
N LEU A 80 -0.50 20.31 -7.42
CA LEU A 80 -1.72 19.51 -7.40
C LEU A 80 -1.48 18.14 -8.06
N LEU A 81 -0.77 18.10 -9.19
CA LEU A 81 -0.38 16.85 -9.86
C LEU A 81 0.54 15.99 -9.00
N MET A 82 1.51 16.58 -8.32
CA MET A 82 2.37 15.88 -7.37
C MET A 82 1.57 15.29 -6.21
N VAL A 83 0.63 16.04 -5.63
CA VAL A 83 -0.23 15.55 -4.55
C VAL A 83 -1.10 14.39 -5.03
N VAL A 84 -1.67 14.48 -6.24
CA VAL A 84 -2.44 13.37 -6.84
C VAL A 84 -1.59 12.10 -6.99
N GLY A 85 -0.31 12.22 -7.37
CA GLY A 85 0.59 11.08 -7.47
C GLY A 85 1.07 10.56 -6.11
N PHE A 86 1.38 11.44 -5.17
CA PHE A 86 2.04 11.10 -3.91
C PHE A 86 1.07 10.63 -2.81
N PHE A 87 -0.12 11.25 -2.73
CA PHE A 87 -1.04 11.01 -1.61
C PHE A 87 -1.61 9.57 -1.57
N PRO A 88 -2.00 8.96 -2.70
CA PRO A 88 -2.38 7.54 -2.70
C PRO A 88 -1.22 6.60 -2.37
N LEU A 89 0.00 6.95 -2.81
CA LEU A 89 1.21 6.16 -2.53
C LEU A 89 1.58 6.18 -1.05
N SER A 90 1.47 7.32 -0.37
CA SER A 90 1.75 7.40 1.07
C SER A 90 0.78 6.54 1.87
N PHE A 91 -0.50 6.51 1.50
CA PHE A 91 -1.48 5.61 2.10
C PHE A 91 -1.13 4.13 1.88
N SER A 92 -0.72 3.75 0.66
CA SER A 92 -0.25 2.40 0.38
C SER A 92 0.92 2.00 1.28
N LEU A 93 1.84 2.93 1.57
CA LEU A 93 2.98 2.68 2.45
C LEU A 93 2.55 2.50 3.92
N VAL A 94 1.65 3.36 4.42
CA VAL A 94 1.14 3.27 5.81
C VAL A 94 0.45 1.94 6.03
N ILE A 95 -0.38 1.49 5.09
CA ILE A 95 -1.08 0.21 5.16
C ILE A 95 -0.08 -0.95 5.20
N ALA A 96 0.95 -0.91 4.35
CA ALA A 96 2.00 -1.93 4.37
C ALA A 96 2.73 -1.98 5.73
N LEU A 97 2.99 -0.82 6.34
CA LEU A 97 3.60 -0.72 7.65
C LEU A 97 2.66 -1.24 8.76
N GLU A 98 1.38 -0.87 8.74
CA GLU A 98 0.39 -1.36 9.70
C GLU A 98 0.29 -2.89 9.67
N THR A 99 0.30 -3.49 8.47
CA THR A 99 0.32 -4.95 8.31
C THR A 99 1.60 -5.55 8.88
N PHE A 100 2.77 -4.98 8.56
CA PHE A 100 4.06 -5.49 9.05
C PHE A 100 4.21 -5.37 10.57
N VAL A 101 3.80 -4.24 11.14
CA VAL A 101 3.78 -4.01 12.59
C VAL A 101 2.79 -4.96 13.26
N GLY A 102 1.62 -5.17 12.67
CA GLY A 102 0.62 -6.11 13.16
C GLY A 102 1.12 -7.56 13.19
N GLU A 103 1.92 -7.99 12.22
CA GLU A 103 2.57 -9.30 12.22
C GLU A 103 3.67 -9.40 13.29
N LYS A 104 4.49 -8.35 13.44
CA LYS A 104 5.55 -8.27 14.48
C LYS A 104 4.98 -8.37 15.89
N GLU A 105 3.89 -7.67 16.20
CA GLU A 105 3.25 -7.70 17.53
C GLU A 105 2.69 -9.10 17.88
N ARG A 106 2.27 -9.86 16.87
CA ARG A 106 1.72 -11.22 17.04
C ARG A 106 2.80 -12.30 17.14
N ARG A 107 4.09 -11.96 17.04
CA ARG A 107 5.23 -12.91 17.00
C ARG A 107 5.08 -14.01 15.93
N SER A 108 4.39 -13.67 14.84
CA SER A 108 4.16 -14.59 13.72
C SER A 108 5.38 -14.67 12.79
N ILE A 109 6.32 -13.72 12.95
CA ILE A 109 7.64 -13.62 12.32
C ILE A 109 8.66 -13.11 13.33
#